data_AF-A0A260ZH08-F1
#
_entry.id   AF-A0A260ZH08-F1
#
_cell.length_a   1.000
_cell.length_b   1.000
_cell.length_c   1.000
_cell.angle_alpha   90.00
_cell.angle_beta   90.00
_cell.angle_gamma   90.00
#
_symmetry.space_group_name_H-M   'P 1'
#
loop_
_entity.id
_entity.type
_entity.pdbx_description
1 polymer ?
#
loop_
_entity_poly.entity_id
_entity_poly.type
_entity_poly.pdbx_seq_one_letter_code
_entity_poly.pdbx_strand_id
1 'polypeptide(L)'
;MADMLIAILIVFENRLLILIGSNKCWRIFRIPWYILHFLVATFFFIPNYLMIPDQEYAKALFRRIAPCIPLYVNADLVFVAVIETRFLLRAAGILIFGGFLEIWSLAYITDRKLSKQINGTIKRS
;
A
#
# COMPACT_ATOMS: atom_id res chain seq x y z
N MET A 1 -2.37 -6.69 0.14
CA MET A 1 -1.04 -6.22 -0.34
C MET A 1 -0.56 -5.00 0.45
N ALA A 2 -1.37 -3.95 0.61
CA ALA A 2 -1.03 -2.78 1.44
C ALA A 2 -0.73 -3.15 2.91
N ASP A 3 -1.54 -4.04 3.52
CA ASP A 3 -1.37 -4.41 4.94
C ASP A 3 -0.08 -5.18 5.22
N MET A 4 0.43 -5.93 4.23
CA MET A 4 1.70 -6.64 4.38
C MET A 4 2.89 -5.69 4.39
N LEU A 5 2.86 -4.64 3.57
CA LEU A 5 3.89 -3.60 3.60
C LEU A 5 3.90 -2.87 4.95
N ILE A 6 2.71 -2.57 5.49
CA ILE A 6 2.55 -1.97 6.82
C ILE A 6 3.12 -2.90 7.90
N ALA A 7 2.83 -4.20 7.84
CA ALA A 7 3.36 -5.18 8.80
C ALA A 7 4.89 -5.27 8.76
N ILE A 8 5.49 -5.30 7.57
CA ILE A 8 6.95 -5.32 7.38
C ILE A 8 7.57 -4.05 7.98
N LEU A 9 7.00 -2.88 7.68
CA LEU A 9 7.43 -1.59 8.24
C LEU A 9 7.37 -1.58 9.77
N ILE A 10 6.28 -2.07 10.36
CA ILE A 10 6.11 -2.17 11.82
C ILE A 10 7.20 -3.05 12.44
N VAL A 11 7.49 -4.21 11.85
CA VAL A 11 8.50 -5.14 12.38
C VAL A 11 9.91 -4.53 12.32
N PHE A 12 10.26 -3.92 11.20
CA PHE A 12 11.55 -3.22 11.05
C PHE A 12 11.67 -2.06 12.04
N GLU A 13 10.66 -1.21 12.11
CA GLU A 13 10.67 -0.04 12.99
C GLU A 13 10.72 -0.44 14.47
N ASN A 14 10.01 -1.51 14.86
CA ASN A 14 10.03 -2.00 16.23
C ASN A 14 11.42 -2.49 16.65
N ARG A 15 12.13 -3.22 15.78
CA ARG A 15 13.51 -3.65 16.04
C ARG A 15 14.48 -2.47 16.17
N LEU A 16 14.33 -1.47 15.31
CA LEU A 16 15.18 -0.28 15.31
C LEU A 16 14.93 0.62 16.53
N LEU A 17 13.68 0.74 16.97
CA LEU A 17 13.31 1.49 18.18
C LEU A 17 13.91 0.90 19.46
N ILE A 18 13.95 -0.42 19.56
CA ILE A 18 14.58 -1.13 20.68
C ILE A 18 16.10 -0.84 20.69
N LEU A 19 16.74 -0.82 19.52
CA LEU A 19 18.18 -0.62 19.39
C LEU A 19 18.64 0.83 19.63
N ILE A 20 17.85 1.83 19.20
CA ILE A 20 18.26 3.24 19.20
C ILE A 20 17.88 3.98 20.49
N GLY A 21 17.05 3.36 21.34
CA GLY A 21 16.47 4.02 22.52
C GLY A 21 15.31 4.94 22.13
N SER A 22 14.13 4.62 22.65
CA SER A 22 12.85 5.23 22.27
C SER A 22 12.82 6.75 22.47
N ASN A 23 12.79 7.49 21.37
CA ASN A 23 12.47 8.91 21.37
C ASN A 23 10.96 9.08 21.67
N LYS A 24 10.59 9.66 22.82
CA LYS A 24 9.17 9.75 23.28
C LYS A 24 8.24 10.37 22.22
N CYS A 25 8.69 11.39 21.49
CA CYS A 25 7.90 12.03 20.43
C CYS A 25 7.62 11.09 19.25
N TRP A 26 8.58 10.26 18.85
CA TRP A 26 8.40 9.31 17.74
C TRP A 26 7.37 8.23 18.08
N ARG A 27 7.37 7.78 19.35
CA ARG A 27 6.40 6.78 19.84
C ARG A 27 4.96 7.28 19.81
N ILE A 28 4.75 8.59 19.97
CA ILE A 28 3.41 9.20 19.88
C ILE A 28 3.02 9.41 18.42
N PHE A 29 3.95 9.86 17.57
CA PHE A 29 3.69 10.12 16.15
C PHE A 29 3.36 8.85 15.33
N ARG A 30 3.97 7.71 15.67
CA ARG A 30 3.76 6.46 14.91
C ARG A 30 2.34 5.89 15.00
N ILE A 31 1.63 6.15 16.11
CA ILE A 31 0.27 5.61 16.32
C ILE A 31 -0.73 6.18 15.31
N PRO A 32 -0.92 7.51 15.19
CA PRO A 32 -1.80 8.08 14.17
C PRO A 32 -1.31 7.77 12.76
N TRP A 33 0.00 7.66 12.55
CA TRP A 33 0.58 7.27 11.25
C TRP A 33 0.10 5.88 10.79
N TYR A 34 0.19 4.87 11.65
CA TYR A 34 -0.31 3.53 11.31
C TYR A 34 -1.83 3.48 11.15
N ILE A 35 -2.56 4.22 11.97
CA ILE A 35 -4.03 4.32 11.83
C ILE A 35 -4.37 4.88 10.45
N LEU A 36 -3.69 5.94 10.01
CA LEU A 36 -3.90 6.53 8.69
C LEU A 36 -3.62 5.53 7.57
N HIS A 37 -2.52 4.78 7.65
CA HIS A 37 -2.23 3.74 6.66
C HIS A 37 -3.29 2.64 6.61
N PHE A 38 -3.77 2.20 7.77
CA PHE A 38 -4.80 1.17 7.86
C PHE A 38 -6.14 1.66 7.28
N LEU A 39 -6.48 2.92 7.54
CA LEU A 39 -7.62 3.57 6.90
C LEU A 39 -7.41 3.62 5.39
N VAL A 40 -6.29 4.12 4.89
CA VAL A 40 -6.01 4.17 3.44
C VAL A 40 -6.15 2.79 2.80
N ALA A 41 -5.61 1.74 3.42
CA ALA A 41 -5.74 0.36 2.92
C ALA A 41 -7.20 -0.13 2.89
N THR A 42 -7.98 0.20 3.92
CA THR A 42 -9.41 -0.18 4.01
C THR A 42 -10.25 0.57 2.98
N PHE A 43 -10.06 1.89 2.89
CA PHE A 43 -10.85 2.78 2.04
C PHE A 43 -10.45 2.71 0.56
N PHE A 44 -9.27 2.15 0.24
CA PHE A 44 -8.80 2.00 -1.14
C PHE A 44 -9.77 1.20 -2.05
N PHE A 45 -10.50 0.24 -1.48
CA PHE A 45 -11.43 -0.58 -2.25
C PHE A 45 -12.79 0.10 -2.50
N ILE A 46 -13.18 1.10 -1.70
CA ILE A 46 -14.48 1.76 -1.83
C ILE A 46 -14.72 2.40 -3.20
N PRO A 47 -13.81 3.23 -3.76
CA PRO A 47 -14.03 3.80 -5.08
C PRO A 47 -14.11 2.71 -6.16
N ASN A 48 -13.43 1.59 -5.96
CA ASN A 48 -13.52 0.45 -6.86
C ASN A 48 -14.89 -0.22 -6.82
N TYR A 49 -15.44 -0.42 -5.62
CA TYR A 49 -16.81 -0.93 -5.48
C TYR A 49 -17.85 0.00 -6.10
N LEU A 50 -17.68 1.31 -5.95
CA LEU A 50 -18.59 2.30 -6.54
C LEU A 50 -18.45 2.43 -8.07
N MET A 51 -17.30 2.04 -8.63
CA MET A 51 -17.04 2.03 -10.08
C MET A 51 -17.38 0.69 -10.74
N ILE A 52 -17.94 -0.28 -10.00
CA ILE A 52 -18.41 -1.54 -10.60
C ILE A 52 -19.52 -1.19 -11.60
N PRO A 53 -19.32 -1.50 -12.90
CA PRO A 53 -20.29 -1.17 -13.92
C PRO A 53 -21.51 -2.10 -13.82
N ASP A 54 -22.62 -1.64 -14.38
CA ASP A 54 -23.78 -2.48 -14.62
C ASP A 54 -23.36 -3.73 -15.42
N GLN A 55 -23.72 -4.91 -14.92
CA GLN A 55 -23.23 -6.18 -15.48
C GLN A 55 -23.82 -6.47 -16.85
N GLU A 56 -25.03 -6.00 -17.15
CA GLU A 56 -25.65 -6.18 -18.46
C GLU A 56 -24.90 -5.36 -19.51
N TYR A 57 -24.63 -4.08 -19.20
CA TYR A 57 -23.81 -3.22 -20.04
C TYR A 57 -22.38 -3.74 -20.21
N ALA A 58 -21.74 -4.19 -19.12
CA ALA A 58 -20.36 -4.66 -19.15
C ALA A 58 -20.19 -5.94 -19.98
N LYS A 59 -21.14 -6.87 -19.88
CA LYS A 59 -21.17 -8.09 -20.71
C LYS A 59 -21.39 -7.77 -22.18
N ALA A 60 -22.26 -6.81 -22.50
CA ALA A 60 -22.49 -6.37 -23.87
C ALA A 60 -21.21 -5.77 -24.50
N LEU A 61 -20.47 -4.95 -23.73
CA LEU A 61 -19.18 -4.40 -24.16
C LEU A 61 -18.12 -5.50 -24.32
N PHE A 62 -18.04 -6.43 -23.38
CA PHE A 62 -17.10 -7.55 -23.43
C PHE A 62 -17.33 -8.43 -24.68
N ARG A 63 -18.59 -8.77 -24.99
CA ARG A 63 -18.95 -9.52 -26.21
C ARG A 63 -18.60 -8.77 -27.50
N ARG A 64 -18.59 -7.43 -27.49
CA ARG A 64 -18.13 -6.62 -28.64
C ARG A 64 -16.61 -6.64 -28.81
N ILE A 65 -15.86 -6.58 -27.71
CA ILE A 65 -14.38 -6.52 -27.75
C ILE A 65 -13.78 -7.92 -28.01
N ALA A 66 -14.38 -8.96 -27.44
CA ALA A 66 -13.98 -10.35 -27.61
C ALA A 66 -15.09 -11.14 -28.33
N PRO A 67 -15.18 -11.02 -29.68
CA PRO A 67 -16.25 -11.67 -30.45
C PRO A 67 -16.11 -13.20 -30.47
N CYS A 68 -14.90 -13.74 -30.29
CA CYS A 68 -14.63 -15.17 -30.25
C CYS A 68 -14.40 -15.63 -28.82
N ILE A 69 -15.48 -15.89 -28.08
CA ILE A 69 -15.41 -16.47 -26.73
C ILE A 69 -15.29 -17.99 -26.90
N PRO A 70 -14.23 -18.63 -26.39
CA PRO A 70 -14.07 -20.06 -26.52
C PRO A 70 -15.14 -20.81 -25.71
N LEU A 71 -15.62 -21.95 -26.24
CA LEU A 71 -16.75 -22.74 -25.73
C LEU A 71 -16.64 -23.20 -24.26
N TYR A 72 -15.44 -23.15 -23.67
CA TYR A 72 -15.24 -23.48 -22.26
C TYR A 72 -15.57 -22.32 -21.31
N VAL A 73 -15.82 -21.10 -21.82
CA VAL A 73 -16.16 -19.92 -21.03
C VAL A 73 -17.65 -19.65 -21.13
N ASN A 74 -18.37 -19.89 -20.04
CA ASN A 74 -19.76 -19.47 -19.91
C ASN A 74 -19.84 -17.95 -19.75
N ALA A 75 -20.12 -17.24 -20.84
CA ALA A 75 -20.19 -15.78 -20.88
C ALA A 75 -21.23 -15.20 -19.89
N ASP A 76 -22.26 -15.97 -19.51
CA ASP A 76 -23.27 -15.54 -18.55
C ASP A 76 -22.77 -15.55 -17.09
N LEU A 77 -21.74 -16.36 -16.79
CA LEU A 77 -21.10 -16.45 -15.48
C LEU A 77 -19.91 -15.48 -15.32
N VAL A 78 -19.53 -14.77 -16.38
CA VAL A 78 -18.43 -13.80 -16.33
C VAL A 78 -18.87 -12.54 -15.60
N PHE A 79 -18.20 -12.20 -14.49
CA PHE A 79 -18.40 -10.95 -13.77
C PHE A 79 -17.31 -9.96 -14.18
N VAL A 80 -17.71 -8.82 -14.74
CA VAL A 80 -16.77 -7.76 -15.14
C VAL A 80 -16.66 -6.78 -13.98
N ALA A 81 -15.56 -6.87 -13.23
CA ALA A 81 -15.34 -6.02 -12.06
C ALA A 81 -15.02 -4.56 -12.44
N VAL A 82 -14.34 -4.35 -13.57
CA VAL A 82 -13.81 -3.04 -14.00
C VAL A 82 -13.79 -2.95 -15.52
N ILE A 83 -14.30 -1.84 -16.06
CA ILE A 83 -14.11 -1.47 -17.48
C ILE A 83 -13.02 -0.40 -17.60
N GLU A 84 -13.03 0.60 -16.71
CA GLU A 84 -12.07 1.70 -16.71
C GLU A 84 -10.89 1.44 -15.76
N THR A 85 -9.82 0.83 -16.27
CA THR A 85 -8.62 0.50 -15.48
C THR A 85 -7.75 1.72 -15.13
N ARG A 86 -7.95 2.87 -15.79
CA ARG A 86 -7.11 4.06 -15.65
C ARG A 86 -7.06 4.60 -14.23
N PHE A 87 -8.20 4.67 -13.55
CA PHE A 87 -8.29 5.17 -12.18
C PHE A 87 -7.56 4.24 -11.21
N LEU A 88 -7.85 2.94 -11.32
CA LEU A 88 -7.19 1.88 -10.57
C LEU A 88 -5.68 1.89 -10.71
N LEU A 89 -5.20 1.96 -11.95
CA LEU A 89 -3.79 1.90 -12.26
C LEU A 89 -3.05 3.14 -11.74
N ARG A 90 -3.66 4.33 -11.86
CA ARG A 90 -3.12 5.56 -11.27
C ARG A 90 -3.09 5.49 -9.75
N ALA A 91 -4.17 5.08 -9.11
CA ALA A 91 -4.25 4.97 -7.65
C ALA A 91 -3.24 3.95 -7.11
N ALA A 92 -3.12 2.79 -7.74
CA ALA A 92 -2.11 1.80 -7.40
C ALA A 92 -0.69 2.33 -7.60
N GLY A 93 -0.42 3.03 -8.71
CA GLY A 93 0.88 3.64 -8.98
C GLY A 93 1.29 4.66 -7.92
N ILE A 94 0.36 5.54 -7.51
CA ILE A 94 0.60 6.53 -6.44
C ILE A 94 0.90 5.83 -5.11
N LEU A 95 0.15 4.78 -4.75
CA LEU A 95 0.39 4.04 -3.51
C LEU A 95 1.75 3.33 -3.50
N ILE A 96 2.12 2.69 -4.60
CA ILE A 96 3.41 2.01 -4.73
C ILE A 96 4.55 3.02 -4.60
N PHE A 97 4.48 4.12 -5.36
CA PHE A 97 5.49 5.17 -5.34
C PHE A 97 5.60 5.84 -3.95
N GLY A 98 4.47 6.15 -3.33
CA GLY A 98 4.42 6.68 -1.96
C GLY A 98 5.06 5.72 -0.95
N GLY A 99 4.72 4.43 -1.01
CA GLY A 99 5.31 3.42 -0.14
C GLY A 99 6.83 3.29 -0.32
N PHE A 100 7.34 3.37 -1.56
CA PHE A 100 8.78 3.39 -1.80
C PHE A 100 9.47 4.60 -1.15
N LEU A 101 8.90 5.80 -1.30
CA LEU A 101 9.44 7.02 -0.69
C LEU A 101 9.44 6.94 0.84
N GLU A 102 8.37 6.41 1.43
CA GLU A 102 8.27 6.19 2.88
C GLU A 102 9.36 5.23 3.37
N ILE A 103 9.54 4.08 2.72
CA ILE A 103 10.59 3.11 3.07
C ILE A 103 11.97 3.77 3.00
N TRP A 104 12.26 4.50 1.92
CA TRP A 104 13.53 5.22 1.76
C TRP A 104 13.74 6.27 2.85
N SER A 105 12.71 7.04 3.18
CA SER A 105 12.78 8.06 4.22
C SER A 105 13.05 7.46 5.61
N LEU A 106 12.39 6.34 5.95
CA LEU A 106 12.56 5.65 7.22
C LEU A 106 13.94 4.99 7.32
N ALA A 107 14.40 4.36 6.24
CA ALA A 107 15.75 3.81 6.16
C ALA A 107 16.80 4.91 6.37
N TYR A 108 16.65 6.04 5.70
CA TYR A 108 17.56 7.18 5.81
C TYR A 108 17.58 7.81 7.21
N ILE A 109 16.41 8.03 7.82
CA ILE A 109 16.30 8.57 9.19
C ILE A 109 16.96 7.62 10.19
N THR A 110 16.74 6.31 10.00
CA THR A 110 17.32 5.27 10.85
C THR A 110 18.84 5.28 10.78
N ASP A 111 19.41 5.29 9.58
CA ASP A 111 20.86 5.30 9.37
C ASP A 111 21.52 6.53 10.04
N ARG A 112 20.91 7.71 9.88
CA ARG A 112 21.35 8.93 10.56
C ARG A 112 21.31 8.83 12.08
N LYS A 113 20.25 8.22 12.63
CA LYS A 113 20.10 8.03 14.08
C LYS A 113 21.12 7.03 14.63
N LEU A 114 21.33 5.92 13.92
CA LEU A 114 22.31 4.89 14.25
C LEU A 114 23.73 5.47 14.26
N SER A 115 24.12 6.18 13.19
CA SER A 115 25.44 6.83 13.07
C SER A 115 25.70 7.83 14.19
N LYS A 116 24.68 8.61 14.59
CA LYS A 116 24.80 9.54 15.73
C LYS A 116 24.99 8.81 17.07
N GLN A 117 24.27 7.71 17.31
CA GLN A 117 24.43 6.91 18.52
C GLN A 117 25.82 6.27 18.60
N ILE A 118 26.31 5.68 17.51
CA ILE A 118 27.64 5.06 17.43
C ILE A 118 28.73 6.11 17.72
N ASN A 119 28.69 7.26 17.05
CA ASN A 119 29.67 8.34 17.27
C ASN A 119 29.58 8.94 18.68
N GLY A 120 28.40 8.96 19.29
CA GLY A 120 28.20 9.40 20.67
C GLY A 120 28.80 8.44 21.70
N THR A 121 28.66 7.14 21.47
CA THR A 121 29.25 6.09 22.32
C THR A 121 30.77 6.08 22.21
N ILE A 122 31.33 6.20 20.99
CA ILE A 122 32.78 6.25 20.76
C ILE A 122 33.41 7.48 21.45
N LYS A 123 32.73 8.64 21.49
CA LYS A 123 33.24 9.84 22.18
C LYS A 123 33.21 9.76 23.72
N ARG A 124 32.50 8.79 24.30
CA ARG A 124 32.38 8.60 25.76
C ARG A 124 33.31 7.50 26.31
N SER A 125 33.92 6.72 25.42
CA SER A 125 35.00 5.75 25.71
C SER A 125 36.36 6.44 25.59
#